data_AF-A0A957TSX2-F1
#
_entry.id   AF-A0A957TSX2-F1
#
_cell.length_a   1.000
_cell.length_b   1.000
_cell.length_c   1.000
_cell.angle_alpha   90.00
_cell.angle_beta   90.00
_cell.angle_gamma   90.00
#
_symmetry.space_group_name_H-M   'P 1'
#
loop_
_entity.id
_entity.type
_entity.pdbx_description
1 polymer ?
#
loop_
_entity_poly.entity_id
_entity_poly.type
_entity_poly.pdbx_seq_one_letter_code
_entity_poly.pdbx_strand_id
1 'polypeptide(L)'
;MKKVLLIIIDALAARVVNPAIDAGRLPHLQQLRAAAELQGESIAIFPSITPAATSSLITGRYPRQHGISGAYWYIPEQKQVIYYGYDIWAVLEEGIDTFLKDFLVKLNEEHLQRKTFFQMVEEAGQTAASLNYLIYHGDYPHSIEMPLALKILTATTIDDKVCGPSLQYFGDLIQTPLSTGETLDAPGGMFNRYGFTDQTTAALLKQLIEEGNMPDFTLAYFPGNDFRSHEVGPEAALDQIEALDEELGQIFATYGGLDKFLSDVTIVLTGDHSQSDVVSGTEKAGIRLDELLESFAVAEAGTPMEDEDDLVVCPNLRTAQIYFHSPSEARFRKVVDCLLPDARVDQVLWSAGLLNPDQRGYHVMTAERGHLHFWPGAEGPQSAQDRFGNLWSWEGDLRAVDGTVETGDVDRITFDDYPNAFERIAGILDLDVSGHLWVTSRPGYEFCLAHTKIHPEGGSHGSLHRLDSVSPLWVAG
;
A
#
# COMPACT_ATOMS: atom_id res chain seq x y z
N MET A 1 27.32 12.13 12.29
CA MET A 1 26.48 11.04 11.76
C MET A 1 26.02 11.46 10.39
N LYS A 2 25.88 10.53 9.44
CA LYS A 2 25.24 10.83 8.16
C LYS A 2 23.73 11.01 8.38
N LYS A 3 23.10 11.87 7.58
CA LYS A 3 21.63 11.98 7.53
C LYS A 3 21.06 10.78 6.80
N VAL A 4 19.77 10.50 6.94
CA VAL A 4 19.09 9.40 6.23
C VAL A 4 18.03 9.97 5.30
N LEU A 5 18.06 9.56 4.03
CA LEU A 5 17.03 9.85 3.03
C LEU A 5 16.34 8.54 2.64
N LEU A 6 15.07 8.39 3.01
CA LEU A 6 14.21 7.32 2.54
C LEU A 6 13.47 7.79 1.29
N ILE A 7 13.81 7.21 0.14
CA ILE A 7 13.13 7.43 -1.14
C ILE A 7 12.13 6.29 -1.35
N ILE A 8 10.85 6.64 -1.44
CA ILE A 8 9.79 5.69 -1.79
C ILE A 8 9.23 6.10 -3.15
N ILE A 9 9.35 5.23 -4.13
CA ILE A 9 8.75 5.41 -5.46
C ILE A 9 7.52 4.50 -5.53
N ASP A 10 6.35 5.10 -5.70
CA ASP A 10 5.07 4.40 -5.71
C ASP A 10 5.03 3.36 -6.86
N ALA A 11 4.55 2.15 -6.57
CA ALA A 11 4.48 1.05 -7.52
C ALA A 11 5.81 0.68 -8.24
N LEU A 12 6.96 0.83 -7.58
CA LEU A 12 8.28 0.52 -8.15
C LEU A 12 8.51 -0.98 -8.39
N ALA A 13 7.97 -1.50 -9.49
CA ALA A 13 8.00 -2.92 -9.83
C ALA A 13 9.41 -3.42 -10.16
N ALA A 14 9.96 -4.33 -9.35
CA ALA A 14 11.31 -4.88 -9.57
C ALA A 14 11.46 -5.54 -10.95
N ARG A 15 10.38 -6.16 -11.44
CA ARG A 15 10.32 -6.82 -12.76
C ARG A 15 10.48 -5.84 -13.94
N VAL A 16 10.22 -4.54 -13.74
CA VAL A 16 10.34 -3.50 -14.78
C VAL A 16 11.66 -2.75 -14.60
N VAL A 17 11.96 -2.34 -13.37
CA VAL A 17 13.10 -1.47 -13.06
C VAL A 17 14.44 -2.18 -13.24
N ASN A 18 14.56 -3.44 -12.79
CA ASN A 18 15.83 -4.16 -12.91
C ASN A 18 16.25 -4.37 -14.37
N PRO A 19 15.37 -4.86 -15.28
CA PRO A 19 15.71 -4.92 -16.70
C PRO A 19 16.03 -3.55 -17.34
N ALA A 20 15.34 -2.48 -16.92
CA ALA A 20 15.61 -1.14 -17.43
C ALA A 20 17.00 -0.63 -17.03
N ILE A 21 17.43 -0.90 -15.79
CA ILE A 21 18.81 -0.64 -15.32
C ILE A 21 19.82 -1.44 -16.12
N ASP A 22 19.58 -2.74 -16.31
CA ASP A 22 20.50 -3.63 -17.04
C ASP A 22 20.61 -3.22 -18.52
N ALA A 23 19.56 -2.60 -19.08
CA ALA A 23 19.55 -2.00 -20.42
C ALA A 23 20.17 -0.59 -20.48
N GLY A 24 20.59 -0.01 -19.36
CA GLY A 24 21.19 1.33 -19.28
C GLY A 24 20.20 2.49 -19.46
N ARG A 25 18.90 2.25 -19.24
CA ARG A 25 17.84 3.28 -19.36
C ARG A 25 17.71 4.16 -18.14
N LEU A 26 18.15 3.67 -16.97
CA LEU A 26 18.06 4.36 -15.67
C LEU A 26 19.48 4.58 -15.12
N PRO A 27 20.29 5.47 -15.74
CA PRO A 27 21.70 5.63 -15.41
C PRO A 27 21.96 6.10 -13.97
N HIS A 28 21.09 6.91 -13.37
CA HIS A 28 21.31 7.42 -12.01
C HIS A 28 20.96 6.38 -10.94
N LEU A 29 19.85 5.65 -11.11
CA LEU A 29 19.50 4.49 -10.30
C LEU A 29 20.51 3.35 -10.48
N GLN A 30 21.08 3.18 -11.68
CA GLN A 30 22.18 2.23 -11.90
C GLN A 30 23.41 2.59 -11.06
N GLN A 31 23.81 3.86 -11.02
CA GLN A 31 24.92 4.33 -10.18
C GLN A 31 24.61 4.13 -8.69
N LEU A 32 23.40 4.47 -8.25
CA LEU A 32 22.96 4.24 -6.87
C LEU A 32 22.99 2.77 -6.48
N ARG A 33 22.44 1.88 -7.33
CA ARG A 33 22.48 0.44 -7.12
C ARG A 33 23.92 -0.07 -7.05
N ALA A 34 24.81 0.41 -7.91
CA ALA A 34 26.23 0.02 -7.89
C ALA A 34 26.96 0.48 -6.62
N ALA A 35 26.57 1.62 -6.06
CA ALA A 35 27.12 2.15 -4.80
C ALA A 35 26.46 1.55 -3.54
N ALA A 36 25.38 0.77 -3.69
CA ALA A 36 24.64 0.23 -2.56
C ALA A 36 25.39 -0.89 -1.84
N GLU A 37 25.49 -0.77 -0.52
CA GLU A 37 26.03 -1.79 0.39
C GLU A 37 25.04 -2.94 0.58
N LEU A 38 23.73 -2.64 0.50
CA LEU A 38 22.66 -3.63 0.46
C LEU A 38 21.94 -3.54 -0.89
N GLN A 39 21.88 -4.66 -1.60
CA GLN A 39 21.03 -4.82 -2.79
C GLN A 39 20.11 -6.01 -2.60
N GLY A 40 18.81 -5.77 -2.59
CA GLY A 40 17.82 -6.82 -2.44
C GLY A 40 16.46 -6.42 -2.97
N GLU A 41 15.46 -7.14 -2.48
CA GLU A 41 14.05 -6.90 -2.77
C GLU A 41 13.29 -6.69 -1.46
N SER A 42 12.37 -5.74 -1.47
CA SER A 42 11.33 -5.60 -0.46
C SER A 42 10.09 -6.36 -0.91
N ILE A 43 9.42 -7.04 0.02
CA ILE A 43 8.11 -7.65 -0.22
C ILE A 43 7.08 -6.80 0.51
N ALA A 44 6.16 -6.18 -0.23
CA ALA A 44 5.04 -5.47 0.33
C ALA A 44 4.19 -6.38 1.22
N ILE A 45 3.60 -5.82 2.27
CA ILE A 45 2.59 -6.48 3.10
C ILE A 45 1.38 -6.93 2.27
N PHE A 46 0.44 -7.66 2.89
CA PHE A 46 -0.86 -7.95 2.30
C PHE A 46 -1.95 -7.19 3.09
N PRO A 47 -2.87 -6.47 2.42
CA PRO A 47 -2.89 -6.21 0.97
C PRO A 47 -1.76 -5.29 0.51
N SER A 48 -1.22 -5.54 -0.69
CA SER A 48 -0.13 -4.72 -1.26
C SER A 48 -0.68 -3.43 -1.90
N ILE A 49 -1.36 -2.61 -1.10
CA ILE A 49 -2.04 -1.39 -1.51
C ILE A 49 -1.53 -0.19 -0.71
N THR A 50 -1.43 0.97 -1.36
CA THR A 50 -0.73 2.16 -0.87
C THR A 50 -1.00 2.51 0.58
N PRO A 51 -2.25 2.65 1.09
CA PRO A 51 -2.46 3.07 2.48
C PRO A 51 -1.93 2.05 3.51
N ALA A 52 -2.09 0.75 3.23
CA ALA A 52 -1.61 -0.30 4.13
C ALA A 52 -0.08 -0.48 4.03
N ALA A 53 0.46 -0.46 2.81
CA ALA A 53 1.88 -0.62 2.54
C ALA A 53 2.70 0.55 3.10
N THR A 54 2.27 1.78 2.85
CA THR A 54 2.95 3.00 3.36
C THR A 54 2.87 3.09 4.88
N SER A 55 1.75 2.68 5.49
CA SER A 55 1.64 2.56 6.95
C SER A 55 2.66 1.57 7.51
N SER A 56 2.84 0.44 6.83
CA SER A 56 3.83 -0.57 7.24
C SER A 56 5.26 -0.08 7.12
N LEU A 57 5.61 0.62 6.04
CA LEU A 57 6.95 1.17 5.82
C LEU A 57 7.37 2.16 6.91
N ILE A 58 6.47 3.07 7.32
CA ILE A 58 6.82 4.10 8.31
C ILE A 58 6.66 3.64 9.76
N THR A 59 5.90 2.58 10.02
CA THR A 59 5.72 2.07 11.40
C THR A 59 6.58 0.84 11.70
N GLY A 60 7.04 0.11 10.67
CA GLY A 60 7.68 -1.20 10.80
C GLY A 60 6.73 -2.27 11.33
N ARG A 61 5.43 -2.13 11.07
CA ARG A 61 4.36 -2.99 11.60
C ARG A 61 3.46 -3.52 10.48
N TYR A 62 2.77 -4.62 10.74
CA TYR A 62 1.73 -5.17 9.84
C TYR A 62 0.36 -4.52 10.09
N PRO A 63 -0.63 -4.68 9.19
CA PRO A 63 -1.99 -4.15 9.35
C PRO A 63 -2.64 -4.46 10.69
N ARG A 64 -2.54 -5.70 11.18
CA ARG A 64 -3.02 -6.12 12.51
C ARG A 64 -2.49 -5.28 13.68
N GLN A 65 -1.43 -4.51 13.45
CA GLN A 65 -0.83 -3.64 14.45
C GLN A 65 -1.08 -2.16 14.17
N HIS A 66 -0.92 -1.70 12.92
CA HIS A 66 -1.08 -0.27 12.58
C HIS A 66 -2.53 0.15 12.28
N GLY A 67 -3.45 -0.80 12.11
CA GLY A 67 -4.89 -0.52 12.02
C GLY A 67 -5.43 -0.21 10.63
N ILE A 68 -4.58 -0.12 9.60
CA ILE A 68 -4.97 0.28 8.24
C ILE A 68 -5.17 -0.96 7.38
N SER A 69 -6.41 -1.24 7.00
CA SER A 69 -6.80 -2.48 6.32
C SER A 69 -6.59 -2.45 4.81
N GLY A 70 -6.67 -1.27 4.17
CA GLY A 70 -6.54 -1.14 2.71
C GLY A 70 -6.81 0.27 2.24
N ALA A 71 -7.30 0.45 1.00
CA ALA A 71 -7.86 1.71 0.53
C ALA A 71 -9.39 1.78 0.68
N TYR A 72 -10.07 0.64 0.79
CA TYR A 72 -11.51 0.55 1.01
C TYR A 72 -11.78 -0.53 2.05
N TRP A 73 -12.36 -0.19 3.19
CA TRP A 73 -12.78 -1.17 4.19
C TRP A 73 -14.00 -0.70 4.99
N TYR A 74 -14.55 -1.56 5.84
CA TYR A 74 -15.70 -1.26 6.68
C TYR A 74 -15.35 -1.42 8.16
N ILE A 75 -15.84 -0.51 9.01
CA ILE A 75 -15.71 -0.57 10.46
C ILE A 75 -17.07 -0.95 11.05
N PRO A 76 -17.29 -2.23 11.43
CA PRO A 76 -18.58 -2.72 11.89
C PRO A 76 -19.16 -1.97 13.08
N GLU A 77 -18.33 -1.63 14.06
CA GLU A 77 -18.76 -0.95 15.29
C GLU A 77 -19.31 0.45 15.03
N GLN A 78 -18.81 1.11 13.98
CA GLN A 78 -19.18 2.47 13.61
C GLN A 78 -20.23 2.51 12.49
N LYS A 79 -20.57 1.34 11.92
CA LYS A 79 -21.29 1.21 10.65
C LYS A 79 -20.75 2.13 9.55
N GLN A 80 -19.43 2.31 9.50
CA GLN A 80 -18.79 3.29 8.61
C GLN A 80 -17.94 2.59 7.55
N VAL A 81 -18.09 3.02 6.29
CA VAL A 81 -17.16 2.72 5.21
C VAL A 81 -16.01 3.73 5.23
N ILE A 82 -14.77 3.23 5.12
CA ILE A 82 -13.57 4.04 4.94
C ILE A 82 -13.10 3.87 3.49
N TYR A 83 -12.85 4.99 2.83
CA TYR A 83 -12.33 5.02 1.46
C TYR A 83 -11.23 6.07 1.26
N TYR A 84 -10.08 5.61 0.75
CA TYR A 84 -8.88 6.40 0.45
C TYR A 84 -8.43 6.29 -1.01
N GLY A 85 -9.26 5.69 -1.86
CA GLY A 85 -8.92 5.50 -3.27
C GLY A 85 -8.91 6.81 -4.08
N TYR A 86 -8.17 6.79 -5.18
CA TYR A 86 -7.92 7.94 -6.06
C TYR A 86 -9.11 8.36 -6.93
N ASP A 87 -10.20 7.60 -6.93
CA ASP A 87 -11.34 7.92 -7.77
C ASP A 87 -12.19 9.04 -7.15
N ILE A 88 -11.73 10.28 -7.32
CA ILE A 88 -12.43 11.53 -6.99
C ILE A 88 -13.87 11.54 -7.54
N TRP A 89 -14.16 10.77 -8.59
CA TRP A 89 -15.50 10.66 -9.16
C TRP A 89 -16.40 9.66 -8.43
N ALA A 90 -15.84 8.59 -7.83
CA ALA A 90 -16.57 7.74 -6.89
C ALA A 90 -16.87 8.50 -5.58
N VAL A 91 -15.98 9.42 -5.20
CA VAL A 91 -16.13 10.32 -4.04
C VAL A 91 -17.22 11.40 -4.24
N LEU A 92 -17.64 11.67 -5.48
CA LEU A 92 -18.66 12.69 -5.79
C LEU A 92 -20.08 12.29 -5.39
N GLU A 93 -20.34 11.00 -5.16
CA GLU A 93 -21.62 10.50 -4.63
C GLU A 93 -21.62 10.40 -3.09
N GLU A 94 -20.45 10.16 -2.48
CA GLU A 94 -20.20 10.02 -1.03
C GLU A 94 -20.06 11.36 -0.28
N GLY A 95 -19.70 12.42 -1.00
CA GLY A 95 -19.39 13.74 -0.45
C GLY A 95 -17.88 13.92 -0.26
N ILE A 96 -17.30 14.78 -1.11
CA ILE A 96 -15.88 15.18 -1.10
C ILE A 96 -15.37 15.65 0.28
N ASP A 97 -16.27 16.16 1.10
CA ASP A 97 -16.08 16.55 2.49
C ASP A 97 -15.56 15.41 3.37
N THR A 98 -16.27 14.27 3.34
CA THR A 98 -15.95 13.10 4.15
C THR A 98 -14.62 12.51 3.70
N PHE A 99 -14.40 12.40 2.38
CA PHE A 99 -13.15 11.90 1.82
C PHE A 99 -11.95 12.75 2.23
N LEU A 100 -12.01 14.08 2.07
CA LEU A 100 -10.91 14.96 2.46
C LEU A 100 -10.64 14.91 3.96
N LYS A 101 -11.68 14.88 4.79
CA LYS A 101 -11.52 14.73 6.24
C LYS A 101 -10.91 13.38 6.61
N ASP A 102 -11.38 12.29 6.01
CA ASP A 102 -10.89 10.96 6.32
C ASP A 102 -9.44 10.79 5.85
N PHE A 103 -9.09 11.32 4.68
CA PHE A 103 -7.76 11.24 4.09
C PHE A 103 -6.73 12.17 4.76
N LEU A 104 -7.08 13.44 5.00
CA LEU A 104 -6.16 14.43 5.59
C LEU A 104 -6.09 14.34 7.12
N VAL A 105 -7.19 13.99 7.79
CA VAL A 105 -7.26 14.03 9.24
C VAL A 105 -7.34 12.62 9.81
N LYS A 106 -8.43 11.89 9.57
CA LYS A 106 -8.67 10.64 10.30
C LYS A 106 -7.64 9.56 10.03
N LEU A 107 -7.12 9.45 8.80
CA LEU A 107 -6.10 8.46 8.46
C LEU A 107 -4.90 8.54 9.41
N ASN A 108 -4.39 9.75 9.63
CA ASN A 108 -3.19 9.98 10.44
C ASN A 108 -3.50 10.13 11.93
N GLU A 109 -4.63 10.76 12.31
CA GLU A 109 -4.94 11.10 13.70
C GLU A 109 -5.83 10.07 14.42
N GLU A 110 -6.64 9.29 13.70
CA GLU A 110 -7.65 8.40 14.30
C GLU A 110 -7.46 6.92 13.93
N HIS A 111 -7.22 6.61 12.66
CA HIS A 111 -7.19 5.24 12.15
C HIS A 111 -5.81 4.58 12.29
N LEU A 112 -4.72 5.35 12.17
CA LEU A 112 -3.38 4.84 12.40
C LEU A 112 -3.15 4.60 13.90
N GLN A 113 -2.88 3.36 14.29
CA GLN A 113 -2.80 2.95 15.70
C GLN A 113 -1.36 2.79 16.23
N ARG A 114 -0.35 3.17 15.45
CA ARG A 114 1.06 2.97 15.79
C ARG A 114 1.86 4.22 15.49
N LYS A 115 2.88 4.42 16.32
CA LYS A 115 3.84 5.49 16.13
C LYS A 115 4.56 5.33 14.82
N THR A 116 4.71 6.44 14.12
CA THR A 116 5.54 6.53 12.91
C THR A 116 7.01 6.61 13.29
N PHE A 117 7.88 6.29 12.34
CA PHE A 117 9.32 6.48 12.51
C PHE A 117 9.67 7.96 12.67
N PHE A 118 8.86 8.88 12.15
CA PHE A 118 8.99 10.32 12.42
C PHE A 118 8.98 10.62 13.92
N GLN A 119 7.97 10.13 14.65
CA GLN A 119 7.89 10.28 16.11
C GLN A 119 9.09 9.64 16.81
N MET A 120 9.52 8.45 16.37
CA MET A 120 10.67 7.76 16.97
C MET A 120 11.98 8.54 16.80
N VAL A 121 12.19 9.16 15.63
CA VAL A 121 13.35 10.03 15.36
C VAL A 121 13.31 11.27 16.25
N GLU A 122 12.16 11.91 16.38
CA GLU A 122 12.01 13.15 17.13
C GLU A 122 12.06 12.93 18.66
N GLU A 123 11.54 11.80 19.15
CA GLU A 123 11.74 11.35 20.54
C GLU A 123 13.21 11.11 20.88
N ALA A 124 14.02 10.73 19.89
CA ALA A 124 15.47 10.58 20.03
C ALA A 124 16.24 11.92 19.97
N GLY A 125 15.53 13.05 19.85
CA GLY A 125 16.11 14.39 19.78
C GLY A 125 16.71 14.74 18.42
N GLN A 126 16.31 14.02 17.37
CA GLN A 126 16.67 14.31 15.98
C GLN A 126 15.51 15.00 15.25
N THR A 127 15.76 15.46 14.02
CA THR A 127 14.76 16.16 13.18
C THR A 127 14.29 15.28 12.04
N ALA A 128 13.00 15.40 11.69
CA ALA A 128 12.40 14.61 10.63
C ALA A 128 11.66 15.45 9.58
N ALA A 129 11.68 15.01 8.32
CA ALA A 129 10.88 15.57 7.23
C ALA A 129 10.05 14.50 6.52
N SER A 130 8.82 14.87 6.15
CA SER A 130 7.96 14.10 5.25
C SER A 130 7.58 14.95 4.04
N LEU A 131 7.93 14.47 2.84
CA LEU A 131 7.63 15.12 1.57
C LEU A 131 6.65 14.26 0.79
N ASN A 132 5.40 14.73 0.67
CA ASN A 132 4.30 14.12 -0.08
C ASN A 132 3.91 12.70 0.33
N TYR A 133 4.33 12.24 1.51
CA TYR A 133 3.99 10.91 1.97
C TYR A 133 2.62 10.87 2.63
N LEU A 134 1.84 9.83 2.33
CA LEU A 134 0.46 9.67 2.80
C LEU A 134 0.34 9.55 4.33
N ILE A 135 1.27 8.83 4.95
CA ILE A 135 1.24 8.55 6.40
C ILE A 135 2.28 9.42 7.10
N TYR A 136 1.87 10.62 7.46
CA TYR A 136 2.72 11.65 8.02
C TYR A 136 2.57 11.88 9.52
N HIS A 137 1.70 11.14 10.23
CA HIS A 137 1.43 11.40 11.64
C HIS A 137 2.72 11.62 12.46
N GLY A 138 2.73 12.68 13.26
CA GLY A 138 3.86 13.07 14.10
C GLY A 138 3.39 13.87 15.32
N ASP A 139 4.31 14.56 16.01
CA ASP A 139 3.99 15.25 17.27
C ASP A 139 3.92 16.79 17.13
N TYR A 140 4.18 17.32 15.93
CA TYR A 140 4.20 18.76 15.66
C TYR A 140 2.93 19.20 14.93
N PRO A 141 2.21 20.22 15.43
CA PRO A 141 0.99 20.70 14.80
C PRO A 141 1.29 21.51 13.53
N HIS A 142 0.60 21.20 12.45
CA HIS A 142 0.63 21.93 11.17
C HIS A 142 -0.76 22.41 10.79
N SER A 143 -0.84 23.53 10.10
CA SER A 143 -2.11 24.05 9.58
C SER A 143 -2.44 23.43 8.23
N ILE A 144 -3.71 23.13 7.99
CA ILE A 144 -4.21 22.75 6.66
C ILE A 144 -4.61 24.01 5.89
N GLU A 145 -3.99 24.22 4.73
CA GLU A 145 -4.28 25.31 3.82
C GLU A 145 -5.07 24.83 2.60
N MET A 146 -6.40 24.73 2.73
CA MET A 146 -7.23 24.30 1.61
C MET A 146 -7.23 25.32 0.45
N PRO A 147 -6.85 24.93 -0.78
CA PRO A 147 -6.97 25.75 -1.99
C PRO A 147 -8.40 26.23 -2.21
N LEU A 148 -8.56 27.45 -2.74
CA LEU A 148 -9.88 28.08 -2.93
C LEU A 148 -10.83 27.20 -3.77
N ALA A 149 -10.31 26.53 -4.80
CA ALA A 149 -11.10 25.63 -5.63
C ALA A 149 -11.70 24.46 -4.84
N LEU A 150 -10.93 23.88 -3.91
CA LEU A 150 -11.41 22.81 -3.04
C LEU A 150 -12.38 23.34 -1.98
N LYS A 151 -12.12 24.53 -1.41
CA LYS A 151 -13.05 25.20 -0.48
C LYS A 151 -14.44 25.44 -1.08
N ILE A 152 -14.53 25.67 -2.38
CA ILE A 152 -15.82 25.86 -3.08
C ILE A 152 -16.57 24.52 -3.21
N LEU A 153 -15.84 23.42 -3.36
CA LEU A 153 -16.42 22.08 -3.50
C LEU A 153 -16.82 21.48 -2.16
N THR A 154 -16.22 21.94 -1.05
CA THR A 154 -16.47 21.40 0.28
C THR A 154 -17.46 22.23 1.09
N ALA A 155 -18.43 21.60 1.74
CA ALA A 155 -19.41 22.27 2.61
C ALA A 155 -19.01 22.30 4.10
N THR A 156 -17.99 21.52 4.49
CA THR A 156 -17.52 21.41 5.88
C THR A 156 -16.27 22.22 6.18
N THR A 157 -16.17 22.61 7.45
CA THR A 157 -14.92 23.01 8.09
C THR A 157 -14.13 21.74 8.41
N ILE A 158 -13.08 21.46 7.64
CA ILE A 158 -12.05 20.48 8.02
C ILE A 158 -11.34 21.05 9.26
N ASP A 159 -10.85 20.19 10.17
CA ASP A 159 -9.99 20.67 11.25
C ASP A 159 -8.83 21.45 10.63
N ASP A 160 -8.57 22.65 11.13
CA ASP A 160 -7.53 23.51 10.58
C ASP A 160 -6.14 22.97 10.90
N LYS A 161 -6.02 21.90 11.71
CA LYS A 161 -4.75 21.34 12.14
C LYS A 161 -4.66 19.82 12.09
N VAL A 162 -3.47 19.33 11.80
CA VAL A 162 -3.05 17.92 11.88
C VAL A 162 -1.68 17.85 12.53
N CYS A 163 -1.27 16.67 12.99
CA CYS A 163 0.06 16.48 13.55
C CYS A 163 0.96 15.73 12.55
N GLY A 164 2.19 16.22 12.42
CA GLY A 164 3.22 15.65 11.53
C GLY A 164 4.63 15.78 12.10
N PRO A 165 5.67 15.33 11.37
CA PRO A 165 7.05 15.64 11.71
C PRO A 165 7.30 17.15 11.74
N SER A 166 8.41 17.55 12.33
CA SER A 166 8.90 18.93 12.42
C SER A 166 8.93 19.65 11.08
N LEU A 167 9.20 18.96 9.97
CA LEU A 167 9.01 19.47 8.61
C LEU A 167 8.01 18.59 7.84
N GLN A 168 6.85 19.16 7.51
CA GLN A 168 5.76 18.49 6.82
C GLN A 168 5.40 19.21 5.53
N TYR A 169 5.42 18.48 4.41
CA TYR A 169 4.91 18.93 3.13
C TYR A 169 3.99 17.88 2.54
N PHE A 170 2.74 18.26 2.26
CA PHE A 170 1.74 17.37 1.66
C PHE A 170 0.95 18.15 0.60
N GLY A 171 1.47 18.12 -0.63
CA GLY A 171 0.98 18.91 -1.74
C GLY A 171 0.87 20.40 -1.39
N ASP A 172 -0.19 21.02 -1.89
CA ASP A 172 -0.58 22.40 -1.58
C ASP A 172 -1.29 22.53 -0.22
N LEU A 173 -1.54 21.40 0.47
CA LEU A 173 -2.49 21.34 1.58
C LEU A 173 -1.83 21.55 2.93
N ILE A 174 -0.59 21.09 3.10
CA ILE A 174 0.16 21.22 4.36
C ILE A 174 1.58 21.61 3.99
N GLN A 175 2.05 22.74 4.53
CA GLN A 175 3.42 23.20 4.32
C GLN A 175 3.98 23.79 5.61
N THR A 176 5.13 23.29 6.04
CA THR A 176 5.88 23.91 7.13
C THR A 176 6.68 25.11 6.62
N PRO A 177 6.55 26.30 7.23
CA PRO A 177 7.46 27.41 6.98
C PRO A 177 8.88 27.10 7.48
N LEU A 178 9.88 27.47 6.70
CA LEU A 178 11.28 27.37 7.09
C LEU A 178 11.61 28.38 8.20
N SER A 179 12.81 28.25 8.78
CA SER A 179 13.30 29.17 9.82
C SER A 179 13.38 30.65 9.36
N THR A 180 13.45 30.89 8.04
CA THR A 180 13.40 32.22 7.41
C THR A 180 11.99 32.83 7.41
N GLY A 181 10.96 32.04 7.67
CA GLY A 181 9.54 32.42 7.55
C GLY A 181 8.96 32.22 6.14
N GLU A 182 9.77 31.76 5.19
CA GLU A 182 9.35 31.43 3.82
C GLU A 182 8.91 29.96 3.75
N THR A 183 7.97 29.64 2.86
CA THR A 183 7.66 28.24 2.50
C THR A 183 8.48 27.83 1.29
N LEU A 184 8.76 26.53 1.17
CA LEU A 184 9.38 25.99 -0.03
C LEU A 184 8.46 26.17 -1.24
N ASP A 185 9.05 26.53 -2.37
CA ASP A 185 8.31 26.77 -3.61
C ASP A 185 8.33 25.50 -4.47
N ALA A 186 7.17 24.93 -4.78
CA ALA A 186 7.10 23.73 -5.59
C ALA A 186 5.91 23.78 -6.55
N PRO A 187 5.97 23.09 -7.71
CA PRO A 187 4.85 23.01 -8.64
C PRO A 187 3.59 22.49 -7.93
N GLY A 188 2.52 23.28 -8.01
CA GLY A 188 1.24 23.01 -7.36
C GLY A 188 0.04 23.33 -8.25
N GLY A 189 -1.15 23.31 -7.66
CA GLY A 189 -2.42 23.63 -8.30
C GLY A 189 -3.03 22.50 -9.13
N MET A 190 -4.22 22.76 -9.70
CA MET A 190 -5.04 21.72 -10.35
C MET A 190 -4.35 20.97 -11.50
N PHE A 191 -3.43 21.63 -12.21
CA PHE A 191 -2.70 21.05 -13.33
C PHE A 191 -1.52 20.16 -12.88
N ASN A 192 -1.10 20.30 -11.63
CA ASN A 192 -0.06 19.48 -10.99
C ASN A 192 -0.64 18.68 -9.83
N ARG A 193 -1.91 18.26 -9.93
CA ARG A 193 -2.61 17.47 -8.89
C ARG A 193 -2.42 18.03 -7.48
N TYR A 194 -2.48 19.36 -7.33
CA TYR A 194 -2.27 20.05 -6.05
C TYR A 194 -0.97 19.67 -5.34
N GLY A 195 0.10 19.43 -6.10
CA GLY A 195 1.42 19.09 -5.56
C GLY A 195 1.67 17.59 -5.34
N PHE A 196 0.72 16.71 -5.67
CA PHE A 196 0.91 15.25 -5.63
C PHE A 196 1.57 14.74 -6.92
N THR A 197 2.81 15.18 -7.16
CA THR A 197 3.62 14.78 -8.32
C THR A 197 5.09 14.55 -7.93
N ASP A 198 5.81 13.78 -8.75
CA ASP A 198 7.23 13.53 -8.57
C ASP A 198 8.05 14.82 -8.64
N GLN A 199 7.65 15.74 -9.53
CA GLN A 199 8.30 17.04 -9.72
C GLN A 199 8.18 17.91 -8.47
N THR A 200 7.02 17.88 -7.79
CA THR A 200 6.83 18.59 -6.52
C THR A 200 7.76 18.03 -5.45
N THR A 201 7.79 16.71 -5.26
CA THR A 201 8.68 16.07 -4.27
C THR A 201 10.16 16.35 -4.57
N ALA A 202 10.57 16.25 -5.84
CA ALA A 202 11.94 16.54 -6.27
C ALA A 202 12.33 18.00 -5.99
N ALA A 203 11.45 18.95 -6.30
CA ALA A 203 11.67 20.37 -6.05
C ALA A 203 11.84 20.68 -4.56
N LEU A 204 10.96 20.14 -3.70
CA LEU A 204 11.04 20.28 -2.25
C LEU A 204 12.36 19.72 -1.71
N LEU A 205 12.72 18.49 -2.11
CA LEU A 205 13.96 17.85 -1.69
C LEU A 205 15.20 18.65 -2.12
N LYS A 206 15.21 19.12 -3.37
CA LYS A 206 16.30 19.94 -3.91
C LYS A 206 16.48 21.24 -3.13
N GLN A 207 15.40 21.95 -2.80
CA GLN A 207 15.48 23.19 -2.03
C GLN A 207 15.96 22.94 -0.59
N LEU A 208 15.45 21.90 0.09
CA LEU A 208 15.95 21.52 1.42
C LEU A 208 17.46 21.24 1.42
N ILE A 209 17.98 20.66 0.34
CA ILE A 209 19.40 20.40 0.15
C ILE A 209 20.16 21.72 -0.09
N GLU A 210 19.69 22.56 -1.02
CA GLU A 210 20.36 23.81 -1.41
C GLU A 210 20.46 24.81 -0.25
N GLU A 211 19.45 24.87 0.60
CA GLU A 211 19.43 25.74 1.77
C GLU A 211 20.19 25.16 2.99
N GLY A 212 20.64 23.90 2.90
CA GLY A 212 21.29 23.20 4.01
C GLY A 212 20.33 22.81 5.14
N ASN A 213 19.02 22.77 4.85
CA ASN A 213 17.92 22.56 5.81
C ASN A 213 17.43 21.11 5.87
N MET A 214 18.04 20.17 5.14
CA MET A 214 17.66 18.75 5.17
C MET A 214 17.73 18.17 6.62
N PRO A 215 16.64 17.59 7.16
CA PRO A 215 16.65 17.00 8.51
C PRO A 215 17.53 15.74 8.66
N ASP A 216 17.68 15.26 9.89
CA ASP A 216 18.41 14.02 10.19
C ASP A 216 17.79 12.80 9.51
N PHE A 217 16.47 12.77 9.41
CA PHE A 217 15.69 11.81 8.63
C PHE A 217 14.75 12.54 7.67
N THR A 218 14.83 12.23 6.37
CA THR A 218 13.91 12.76 5.37
C THR A 218 13.26 11.60 4.63
N LEU A 219 11.93 11.60 4.52
CA LEU A 219 11.20 10.70 3.63
C LEU A 219 10.68 11.49 2.43
N ALA A 220 11.07 11.08 1.23
CA ALA A 220 10.62 11.64 -0.04
C ALA A 220 9.79 10.62 -0.82
N TYR A 221 8.51 10.93 -1.04
CA TYR A 221 7.56 10.07 -1.74
C TYR A 221 7.29 10.55 -3.17
N PHE A 222 7.41 9.64 -4.13
CA PHE A 222 7.24 9.90 -5.56
C PHE A 222 6.02 9.13 -6.10
N PRO A 223 4.83 9.76 -6.15
CA PRO A 223 3.56 9.11 -6.49
C PRO A 223 3.34 8.85 -7.99
N GLY A 224 4.15 9.45 -8.86
CA GLY A 224 3.84 9.58 -10.29
C GLY A 224 3.71 8.25 -11.02
N ASN A 225 4.57 7.27 -10.66
CA ASN A 225 4.65 5.99 -11.34
C ASN A 225 3.40 5.11 -11.16
N ASP A 226 2.76 5.10 -9.99
CA ASP A 226 1.54 4.31 -9.78
C ASP A 226 0.38 4.80 -10.66
N PHE A 227 0.15 6.12 -10.68
CA PHE A 227 -0.85 6.74 -11.56
C PHE A 227 -0.62 6.39 -13.03
N ARG A 228 0.63 6.47 -13.50
CA ARG A 228 0.96 6.18 -14.89
C ARG A 228 0.79 4.69 -15.19
N SER A 229 1.21 3.83 -14.26
CA SER A 229 1.12 2.39 -14.41
C SER A 229 -0.33 1.91 -14.43
N HIS A 230 -1.23 2.46 -13.60
CA HIS A 230 -2.68 2.22 -13.71
C HIS A 230 -3.27 2.65 -15.06
N GLU A 231 -2.73 3.69 -15.70
CA GLU A 231 -3.23 4.19 -16.99
C GLU A 231 -2.80 3.32 -18.19
N VAL A 232 -1.52 2.92 -18.24
CA VAL A 232 -0.93 2.33 -19.46
C VAL A 232 -0.24 0.98 -19.24
N GLY A 233 -0.19 0.49 -18.01
CA GLY A 233 0.53 -0.70 -17.62
C GLY A 233 1.97 -0.39 -17.17
N PRO A 234 2.54 -1.23 -16.28
CA PRO A 234 3.82 -0.96 -15.62
C PRO A 234 5.02 -0.93 -16.58
N GLU A 235 5.03 -1.71 -17.66
CA GLU A 235 6.13 -1.64 -18.65
C GLU A 235 6.07 -0.35 -19.48
N ALA A 236 4.86 0.08 -19.87
CA ALA A 236 4.66 1.28 -20.68
C ALA A 236 4.85 2.57 -19.87
N ALA A 237 4.67 2.50 -18.54
CA ALA A 237 4.90 3.59 -17.59
C ALA A 237 6.38 3.86 -17.26
N LEU A 238 7.31 3.09 -17.85
CA LEU A 238 8.75 3.26 -17.59
C LEU A 238 9.26 4.67 -17.95
N ASP A 239 8.59 5.39 -18.85
CA ASP A 239 8.90 6.80 -19.17
C ASP A 239 8.80 7.71 -17.94
N GLN A 240 7.86 7.45 -17.04
CA GLN A 240 7.72 8.17 -15.77
C GLN A 240 8.92 7.94 -14.84
N ILE A 241 9.42 6.71 -14.77
CA ILE A 241 10.60 6.37 -13.95
C ILE A 241 11.88 6.95 -14.59
N GLU A 242 11.99 6.96 -15.91
CA GLU A 242 13.11 7.62 -16.61
C GLU A 242 13.16 9.12 -16.30
N ALA A 243 12.02 9.80 -16.29
CA ALA A 243 11.95 11.21 -15.90
C ALA A 243 12.38 11.43 -14.44
N LEU A 244 11.96 10.54 -13.53
CA LEU A 244 12.38 10.59 -12.13
C LEU A 244 13.88 10.29 -11.94
N ASP A 245 14.44 9.34 -12.71
CA ASP A 245 15.89 9.04 -12.72
C ASP A 245 16.70 10.29 -13.06
N GLU A 246 16.28 11.04 -14.08
CA GLU A 246 16.90 12.31 -14.47
C GLU A 246 16.82 13.36 -13.35
N GLU A 247 15.67 13.50 -12.68
CA GLU A 247 15.50 14.42 -11.54
C GLU A 247 16.42 14.05 -10.37
N LEU A 248 16.51 12.77 -10.02
CA LEU A 248 17.45 12.28 -9.00
C LEU A 248 18.90 12.60 -9.39
N GLY A 249 19.25 12.42 -10.67
CA GLY A 249 20.55 12.83 -11.21
C GLY A 249 20.85 14.30 -10.99
N GLN A 250 19.88 15.19 -11.22
CA GLN A 250 20.02 16.62 -10.97
C GLN A 250 20.19 16.93 -9.48
N ILE A 251 19.44 16.28 -8.60
CA ILE A 251 19.56 16.43 -7.14
C ILE A 251 20.99 16.04 -6.69
N PHE A 252 21.50 14.90 -7.14
CA PHE A 252 22.86 14.48 -6.82
C PHE A 252 23.89 15.46 -7.38
N ALA A 253 23.69 15.97 -8.60
CA ALA A 253 24.58 16.96 -9.20
C ALA A 253 24.65 18.28 -8.40
N THR A 254 23.51 18.75 -7.86
CA THR A 254 23.46 19.92 -6.96
C THR A 254 24.34 19.72 -5.72
N TYR A 255 24.48 18.49 -5.24
CA TYR A 255 25.35 18.15 -4.11
C TYR A 255 26.82 17.89 -4.48
N GLY A 256 27.19 18.06 -5.75
CA GLY A 256 28.53 17.75 -6.26
C GLY A 256 28.73 16.31 -6.73
N GLY A 257 27.63 15.58 -6.98
CA GLY A 257 27.61 14.20 -7.48
C GLY A 257 27.22 13.17 -6.41
N LEU A 258 26.87 11.96 -6.86
CA LEU A 258 26.40 10.88 -5.99
C LEU A 258 27.41 10.52 -4.90
N ASP A 259 28.70 10.37 -5.23
CA ASP A 259 29.74 10.04 -4.24
C ASP A 259 29.81 11.08 -3.11
N LYS A 260 29.67 12.37 -3.45
CA LYS A 260 29.67 13.44 -2.45
C LYS A 260 28.39 13.40 -1.62
N PHE A 261 27.25 13.15 -2.23
CA PHE A 261 25.97 12.96 -1.54
C PHE A 261 26.05 11.82 -0.52
N LEU A 262 26.50 10.64 -0.97
CA LEU A 262 26.66 9.45 -0.15
C LEU A 262 27.71 9.60 0.97
N SER A 263 28.62 10.57 0.88
CA SER A 263 29.57 10.87 1.97
C SER A 263 28.89 11.51 3.19
N ASP A 264 27.75 12.18 3.00
CA ASP A 264 27.06 12.94 4.05
C ASP A 264 25.64 12.39 4.34
N VAL A 265 25.05 11.64 3.41
CA VAL A 265 23.67 11.12 3.48
C VAL A 265 23.62 9.64 3.09
N THR A 266 22.99 8.81 3.91
CA THR A 266 22.64 7.43 3.56
C THR A 266 21.27 7.40 2.88
N ILE A 267 21.18 6.84 1.69
CA ILE A 267 19.95 6.63 0.93
C ILE A 267 19.42 5.22 1.19
N VAL A 268 18.14 5.13 1.52
CA VAL A 268 17.34 3.90 1.45
C VAL A 268 16.32 4.10 0.33
N LEU A 269 16.31 3.26 -0.69
CA LEU A 269 15.37 3.33 -1.80
C LEU A 269 14.53 2.06 -1.90
N THR A 270 13.21 2.21 -1.99
CA THR A 270 12.27 1.12 -2.24
C THR A 270 11.01 1.59 -2.95
N GLY A 271 10.17 0.65 -3.37
CA GLY A 271 8.74 0.91 -3.58
C GLY A 271 7.92 0.50 -2.37
N ASP A 272 6.68 0.98 -2.30
CA ASP A 272 5.69 0.54 -1.33
C ASP A 272 5.01 -0.77 -1.79
N HIS A 273 4.78 -0.91 -3.09
CA HIS A 273 4.37 -2.13 -3.76
C HIS A 273 4.86 -2.18 -5.22
N SER A 274 4.37 -3.16 -5.98
CA SER A 274 4.64 -3.38 -7.41
C SER A 274 3.30 -3.48 -8.16
N GLN A 275 3.33 -3.65 -9.47
CA GLN A 275 2.14 -3.83 -10.30
C GLN A 275 2.24 -4.95 -11.34
N SER A 276 1.09 -5.56 -11.59
CA SER A 276 0.81 -6.55 -12.64
C SER A 276 -0.06 -5.94 -13.74
N ASP A 277 0.03 -6.46 -14.97
CA ASP A 277 -0.80 -6.01 -16.09
C ASP A 277 -2.26 -6.45 -15.92
N VAL A 278 -3.20 -5.65 -16.42
CA VAL A 278 -4.65 -5.94 -16.48
C VAL A 278 -5.06 -6.26 -17.91
N VAL A 279 -5.90 -7.28 -18.10
CA VAL A 279 -6.33 -7.68 -19.45
C VAL A 279 -7.19 -6.61 -20.12
N SER A 280 -7.18 -6.58 -21.46
CA SER A 280 -8.00 -5.64 -22.22
C SER A 280 -9.51 -5.87 -22.07
N GLY A 281 -10.23 -4.77 -21.90
CA GLY A 281 -11.70 -4.70 -21.88
C GLY A 281 -12.30 -4.90 -20.49
N THR A 282 -13.12 -3.94 -20.07
CA THR A 282 -13.76 -3.88 -18.74
C THR A 282 -14.54 -5.15 -18.39
N GLU A 283 -15.35 -5.69 -19.31
CA GLU A 283 -16.13 -6.91 -19.06
C GLU A 283 -15.26 -8.14 -18.79
N LYS A 284 -14.06 -8.19 -19.38
CA LYS A 284 -13.12 -9.31 -19.19
C LYS A 284 -12.32 -9.14 -17.91
N ALA A 285 -11.82 -7.92 -17.69
CA ALA A 285 -10.95 -7.59 -16.56
C ALA A 285 -11.70 -7.54 -15.22
N GLY A 286 -12.95 -7.08 -15.21
CA GLY A 286 -13.72 -6.85 -13.99
C GLY A 286 -14.40 -8.12 -13.45
N ILE A 287 -14.11 -8.43 -12.20
CA ILE A 287 -14.82 -9.43 -11.40
C ILE A 287 -15.90 -8.71 -10.59
N ARG A 288 -17.14 -8.73 -11.12
CA ARG A 288 -18.31 -8.06 -10.53
C ARG A 288 -18.82 -8.83 -9.33
N LEU A 289 -18.43 -8.39 -8.13
CA LEU A 289 -18.77 -9.07 -6.87
C LEU A 289 -20.26 -8.99 -6.56
N ASP A 290 -20.93 -7.92 -6.96
CA ASP A 290 -22.39 -7.76 -6.88
C ASP A 290 -23.14 -8.75 -7.78
N GLU A 291 -22.57 -9.13 -8.92
CA GLU A 291 -23.13 -10.16 -9.81
C GLU A 291 -22.82 -11.58 -9.29
N LEU A 292 -21.58 -11.85 -8.87
CA LEU A 292 -21.21 -13.17 -8.31
C LEU A 292 -21.96 -13.48 -7.01
N LEU A 293 -22.29 -12.46 -6.23
CA LEU A 293 -22.99 -12.56 -4.96
C LEU A 293 -24.46 -12.13 -5.06
N GLU A 294 -25.08 -12.18 -6.24
CA GLU A 294 -26.48 -11.76 -6.50
C GLU A 294 -27.51 -12.42 -5.57
N SER A 295 -27.15 -13.55 -4.96
CA SER A 295 -27.98 -14.30 -4.03
C SER A 295 -27.96 -13.75 -2.59
N PHE A 296 -27.30 -12.60 -2.39
CA PHE A 296 -27.20 -11.82 -1.15
C PHE A 296 -27.57 -10.35 -1.45
N ALA A 297 -28.14 -9.66 -0.46
CA ALA A 297 -28.25 -8.20 -0.51
C ALA A 297 -26.86 -7.59 -0.24
N VAL A 298 -26.16 -7.15 -1.28
CA VAL A 298 -24.86 -6.46 -1.14
C VAL A 298 -25.12 -4.96 -0.99
N ALA A 299 -24.59 -4.36 0.07
CA ALA A 299 -24.65 -2.92 0.30
C ALA A 299 -24.09 -2.16 -0.92
N GLU A 300 -24.67 -1.00 -1.21
CA GLU A 300 -24.18 -0.13 -2.27
C GLU A 300 -22.75 0.33 -1.98
N ALA A 301 -21.95 0.51 -3.03
CA ALA A 301 -20.56 0.93 -2.87
C ALA A 301 -20.50 2.29 -2.16
N GLY A 302 -19.63 2.40 -1.15
CA GLY A 302 -19.48 3.59 -0.33
C GLY A 302 -20.49 3.72 0.82
N THR A 303 -21.69 3.15 0.71
CA THR A 303 -22.74 3.41 1.70
C THR A 303 -22.56 2.62 3.01
N PRO A 304 -23.01 3.16 4.16
CA PRO A 304 -23.15 2.38 5.39
C PRO A 304 -23.98 1.11 5.19
N MET A 305 -23.72 0.10 6.01
CA MET A 305 -24.53 -1.13 6.03
C MET A 305 -25.90 -0.86 6.68
N GLU A 306 -26.96 -1.13 5.93
CA GLU A 306 -28.33 -1.10 6.41
C GLU A 306 -28.76 -2.46 7.01
N ASP A 307 -29.93 -2.51 7.65
CA ASP A 307 -30.40 -3.73 8.33
C ASP A 307 -30.90 -4.80 7.32
N GLU A 308 -31.24 -4.38 6.10
CA GLU A 308 -31.63 -5.26 4.99
C GLU A 308 -30.43 -5.87 4.25
N ASP A 309 -29.23 -5.32 4.44
CA ASP A 309 -28.02 -5.79 3.77
C ASP A 309 -27.52 -7.09 4.38
N ASP A 310 -27.13 -8.02 3.50
CA ASP A 310 -26.48 -9.25 3.88
C ASP A 310 -24.97 -9.09 4.03
N LEU A 311 -24.37 -8.28 3.14
CA LEU A 311 -22.92 -8.16 2.97
C LEU A 311 -22.51 -6.71 2.71
N VAL A 312 -21.37 -6.31 3.26
CA VAL A 312 -20.58 -5.17 2.75
C VAL A 312 -19.37 -5.72 2.03
N VAL A 313 -19.13 -5.24 0.82
CA VAL A 313 -18.00 -5.66 -0.01
C VAL A 313 -17.12 -4.45 -0.30
N CYS A 314 -15.83 -4.56 -0.02
CA CYS A 314 -14.87 -3.49 -0.20
C CYS A 314 -13.76 -3.92 -1.17
N PRO A 315 -13.91 -3.66 -2.48
CA PRO A 315 -12.86 -3.91 -3.46
C PRO A 315 -11.64 -3.00 -3.23
N ASN A 316 -10.47 -3.59 -3.32
CA ASN A 316 -9.15 -2.97 -3.23
C ASN A 316 -8.32 -3.47 -4.42
N LEU A 317 -8.81 -3.20 -5.63
CA LEU A 317 -8.21 -3.66 -6.89
C LEU A 317 -8.19 -5.20 -6.99
N ARG A 318 -7.02 -5.85 -6.91
CA ARG A 318 -6.85 -7.31 -7.02
C ARG A 318 -7.20 -8.09 -5.75
N THR A 319 -7.71 -7.41 -4.73
CA THR A 319 -8.24 -8.05 -3.52
C THR A 319 -9.55 -7.39 -3.10
N ALA A 320 -10.40 -8.10 -2.36
CA ALA A 320 -11.58 -7.52 -1.76
C ALA A 320 -11.83 -8.08 -0.35
N GLN A 321 -12.39 -7.23 0.51
CA GLN A 321 -12.86 -7.60 1.84
C GLN A 321 -14.37 -7.80 1.80
N ILE A 322 -14.86 -8.84 2.47
CA ILE A 322 -16.28 -9.14 2.58
C ILE A 322 -16.65 -9.24 4.05
N TYR A 323 -17.65 -8.45 4.44
CA TYR A 323 -18.20 -8.39 5.78
C TYR A 323 -19.62 -8.95 5.78
N PHE A 324 -19.95 -9.82 6.75
CA PHE A 324 -21.31 -10.30 6.95
C PHE A 324 -22.03 -9.45 7.98
N HIS A 325 -23.27 -9.06 7.69
CA HIS A 325 -24.16 -8.50 8.70
C HIS A 325 -24.48 -9.53 9.81
N SER A 326 -24.71 -10.79 9.40
CA SER A 326 -25.00 -11.91 10.30
C SER A 326 -24.20 -13.15 9.88
N PRO A 327 -22.97 -13.35 10.40
CA PRO A 327 -22.13 -14.46 10.00
C PRO A 327 -22.73 -15.80 10.45
N SER A 328 -22.73 -16.78 9.54
CA SER A 328 -23.01 -18.18 9.85
C SER A 328 -22.25 -19.07 8.89
N GLU A 329 -21.95 -20.31 9.31
CA GLU A 329 -21.25 -21.29 8.47
C GLU A 329 -21.96 -21.54 7.13
N ALA A 330 -23.30 -21.51 7.11
CA ALA A 330 -24.09 -21.67 5.89
C ALA A 330 -23.92 -20.48 4.92
N ARG A 331 -23.97 -19.25 5.43
CA ARG A 331 -23.76 -18.03 4.61
C ARG A 331 -22.33 -17.96 4.11
N PHE A 332 -21.36 -18.28 4.98
CA PHE A 332 -19.96 -18.38 4.62
C PHE A 332 -19.73 -19.35 3.45
N ARG A 333 -20.20 -20.60 3.58
CA ARG A 333 -20.07 -21.60 2.52
C ARG A 333 -20.69 -21.12 1.22
N LYS A 334 -21.87 -20.52 1.29
CA LYS A 334 -22.56 -20.00 0.10
C LYS A 334 -21.78 -18.88 -0.59
N VAL A 335 -21.17 -17.94 0.15
CA VAL A 335 -20.29 -16.91 -0.46
C VAL A 335 -19.10 -17.56 -1.16
N VAL A 336 -18.44 -18.50 -0.51
CA VAL A 336 -17.31 -19.24 -1.08
C VAL A 336 -17.70 -20.02 -2.35
N ASP A 337 -18.85 -20.71 -2.32
CA ASP A 337 -19.40 -21.48 -3.45
C ASP A 337 -19.80 -20.58 -4.62
N CYS A 338 -20.11 -19.30 -4.36
CA CYS A 338 -20.34 -18.30 -5.40
C CYS A 338 -19.03 -17.77 -6.01
N LEU A 339 -17.98 -17.59 -5.20
CA LEU A 339 -16.73 -16.96 -5.65
C LEU A 339 -15.79 -17.92 -6.39
N LEU A 340 -15.52 -19.10 -5.82
CA LEU A 340 -14.49 -20.01 -6.35
C LEU A 340 -14.75 -20.57 -7.76
N PRO A 341 -15.99 -20.74 -8.24
CA PRO A 341 -16.22 -21.19 -9.61
C PRO A 341 -15.77 -20.18 -10.69
N ASP A 342 -15.64 -18.89 -10.36
CA ASP A 342 -15.12 -17.91 -11.30
C ASP A 342 -13.61 -18.11 -11.47
N ALA A 343 -13.18 -18.47 -12.69
CA ALA A 343 -11.79 -18.78 -13.00
C ALA A 343 -10.81 -17.60 -12.80
N ARG A 344 -11.32 -16.39 -12.59
CA ARG A 344 -10.54 -15.17 -12.31
C ARG A 344 -10.26 -14.98 -10.82
N VAL A 345 -11.02 -15.62 -9.94
CA VAL A 345 -10.74 -15.67 -8.50
C VAL A 345 -9.56 -16.61 -8.24
N ASP A 346 -8.62 -16.18 -7.41
CA ASP A 346 -7.40 -16.93 -7.11
C ASP A 346 -7.47 -17.64 -5.76
N GLN A 347 -7.66 -16.88 -4.69
CA GLN A 347 -7.71 -17.41 -3.32
C GLN A 347 -8.85 -16.76 -2.54
N VAL A 348 -9.49 -17.54 -1.66
CA VAL A 348 -10.38 -17.07 -0.60
C VAL A 348 -9.73 -17.37 0.75
N LEU A 349 -9.64 -16.35 1.61
CA LEU A 349 -8.86 -16.37 2.85
C LEU A 349 -9.73 -15.98 4.04
N TRP A 350 -9.55 -16.64 5.19
CA TRP A 350 -10.22 -16.27 6.44
C TRP A 350 -9.48 -16.77 7.69
N SER A 351 -9.73 -16.13 8.82
CA SER A 351 -9.27 -16.60 10.13
C SER A 351 -10.08 -17.83 10.54
N ALA A 352 -9.42 -18.90 11.02
CA ALA A 352 -10.10 -20.13 11.44
C ALA A 352 -11.11 -19.88 12.58
N GLY A 353 -10.81 -18.90 13.44
CA GLY A 353 -11.66 -18.43 14.53
C GLY A 353 -13.04 -17.95 14.10
N LEU A 354 -13.19 -17.53 12.83
CA LEU A 354 -14.46 -17.02 12.29
C LEU A 354 -15.61 -18.04 12.38
N LEU A 355 -15.32 -19.29 12.03
CA LEU A 355 -16.30 -20.37 12.00
C LEU A 355 -16.24 -21.23 13.26
N ASN A 356 -15.06 -21.32 13.88
CA ASN A 356 -14.82 -22.08 15.07
C ASN A 356 -13.91 -21.27 16.01
N PRO A 357 -14.45 -20.58 17.02
CA PRO A 357 -13.67 -19.70 17.91
C PRO A 357 -12.50 -20.35 18.62
N ASP A 358 -12.54 -21.68 18.80
CA ASP A 358 -11.46 -22.45 19.45
C ASP A 358 -10.36 -22.89 18.47
N GLN A 359 -10.57 -22.71 17.16
CA GLN A 359 -9.60 -23.07 16.13
C GLN A 359 -8.66 -21.91 15.87
N ARG A 360 -7.36 -22.14 16.09
CA ARG A 360 -6.30 -21.19 15.74
C ARG A 360 -5.98 -21.26 14.26
N GLY A 361 -5.37 -20.20 13.74
CA GLY A 361 -4.78 -20.18 12.41
C GLY A 361 -5.69 -19.61 11.34
N TYR A 362 -5.32 -19.89 10.10
CA TYR A 362 -5.89 -19.25 8.92
C TYR A 362 -6.11 -20.28 7.84
N HIS A 363 -7.12 -20.03 7.02
CA HIS A 363 -7.45 -20.87 5.89
C HIS A 363 -7.21 -20.14 4.57
N VAL A 364 -6.73 -20.89 3.59
CA VAL A 364 -6.68 -20.50 2.19
C VAL A 364 -7.41 -21.56 1.38
N MET A 365 -8.42 -21.17 0.62
CA MET A 365 -9.09 -22.06 -0.31
C MET A 365 -9.01 -21.54 -1.73
N THR A 366 -8.79 -22.47 -2.65
CA THR A 366 -8.65 -22.19 -4.08
C THR A 366 -9.51 -23.18 -4.86
N ALA A 367 -9.89 -22.84 -6.09
CA ALA A 367 -10.67 -23.73 -6.94
C ALA A 367 -9.90 -24.99 -7.36
N GLU A 368 -8.59 -24.85 -7.62
CA GLU A 368 -7.79 -25.90 -8.28
C GLU A 368 -6.60 -26.40 -7.45
N ARG A 369 -6.05 -25.56 -6.55
CA ARG A 369 -4.81 -25.84 -5.82
C ARG A 369 -5.07 -26.41 -4.41
N GLY A 370 -6.33 -26.61 -4.04
CA GLY A 370 -6.76 -27.23 -2.79
C GLY A 370 -7.08 -26.23 -1.67
N HIS A 371 -7.15 -26.78 -0.46
CA HIS A 371 -7.44 -26.09 0.79
C HIS A 371 -6.27 -26.27 1.75
N LEU A 372 -5.89 -25.18 2.39
CA LEU A 372 -4.78 -25.10 3.33
C LEU A 372 -5.27 -24.49 4.63
N HIS A 373 -4.84 -25.07 5.74
CA HIS A 373 -5.01 -24.53 7.09
C HIS A 373 -3.62 -24.42 7.74
N PHE A 374 -3.24 -23.23 8.19
CA PHE A 374 -1.90 -23.00 8.74
C PHE A 374 -1.93 -22.06 9.95
N TRP A 375 -0.93 -22.16 10.82
CA TRP A 375 -0.80 -21.36 12.04
C TRP A 375 0.67 -21.21 12.48
N PRO A 376 0.99 -20.19 13.28
CA PRO A 376 2.33 -20.04 13.86
C PRO A 376 2.68 -21.19 14.82
N GLY A 377 3.93 -21.62 14.82
CA GLY A 377 4.49 -22.64 15.71
C GLY A 377 4.81 -23.97 15.03
N ALA A 378 5.26 -24.96 15.81
CA ALA A 378 5.63 -26.31 15.36
C ALA A 378 4.61 -27.42 15.74
N GLU A 379 3.48 -27.02 16.32
CA GLU A 379 2.46 -27.95 16.79
C GLU A 379 1.46 -28.27 15.68
N GLY A 380 1.91 -28.98 14.65
CA GLY A 380 1.06 -29.44 13.56
C GLY A 380 1.55 -30.69 12.87
N PRO A 381 0.74 -31.26 11.95
CA PRO A 381 1.10 -32.48 11.24
C PRO A 381 2.28 -32.26 10.28
N GLN A 382 2.45 -31.03 9.79
CA GLN A 382 3.62 -30.57 9.04
C GLN A 382 4.09 -29.24 9.64
N SER A 383 5.41 -29.00 9.64
CA SER A 383 5.99 -27.74 10.10
C SER A 383 7.34 -27.45 9.45
N ALA A 384 7.66 -26.16 9.27
CA ALA A 384 8.92 -25.70 8.67
C ALA A 384 9.15 -24.23 9.03
N GLN A 385 10.41 -23.77 8.93
CA GLN A 385 10.75 -22.35 9.08
C GLN A 385 10.69 -21.62 7.74
N ASP A 386 10.15 -20.41 7.73
CA ASP A 386 10.25 -19.53 6.57
C ASP A 386 11.65 -18.90 6.46
N ARG A 387 11.88 -18.13 5.40
CA ARG A 387 13.18 -17.46 5.16
C ARG A 387 13.56 -16.42 6.22
N PHE A 388 12.60 -15.97 7.02
CA PHE A 388 12.79 -15.00 8.10
C PHE A 388 12.96 -15.66 9.47
N GLY A 389 12.88 -17.00 9.52
CA GLY A 389 13.03 -17.79 10.74
C GLY A 389 11.74 -17.95 11.54
N ASN A 390 10.60 -17.49 11.03
CA ASN A 390 9.32 -17.79 11.69
C ASN A 390 8.98 -19.25 11.45
N LEU A 391 8.50 -19.90 12.52
CA LEU A 391 8.11 -21.30 12.49
C LEU A 391 6.61 -21.40 12.21
N TRP A 392 6.24 -22.21 11.22
CA TRP A 392 4.87 -22.40 10.80
C TRP A 392 4.49 -23.87 10.78
N SER A 393 3.22 -24.13 11.10
CA SER A 393 2.60 -25.45 11.01
C SER A 393 1.40 -25.38 10.09
N TRP A 394 1.11 -26.48 9.40
CA TRP A 394 -0.05 -26.55 8.53
C TRP A 394 -0.58 -27.97 8.34
N GLU A 395 -1.80 -28.05 7.83
CA GLU A 395 -2.44 -29.23 7.27
C GLU A 395 -3.14 -28.86 5.95
N GLY A 396 -3.26 -29.83 5.03
CA GLY A 396 -3.81 -29.60 3.70
C GLY A 396 -2.73 -29.34 2.65
N ASP A 397 -3.08 -28.61 1.60
CA ASP A 397 -2.28 -28.50 0.38
C ASP A 397 -1.56 -27.16 0.27
N LEU A 398 -0.23 -27.17 0.41
CA LEU A 398 0.59 -25.96 0.27
C LEU A 398 0.49 -25.30 -1.10
N ARG A 399 0.07 -26.04 -2.15
CA ARG A 399 -0.14 -25.46 -3.49
C ARG A 399 -1.16 -24.32 -3.48
N ALA A 400 -2.06 -24.26 -2.48
CA ALA A 400 -2.99 -23.14 -2.31
C ALA A 400 -2.30 -21.76 -2.29
N VAL A 401 -1.07 -21.73 -1.76
CA VAL A 401 -0.18 -20.56 -1.72
C VAL A 401 1.20 -20.91 -2.29
N ASP A 402 1.26 -21.79 -3.29
CA ASP A 402 2.49 -22.20 -3.99
C ASP A 402 3.67 -22.65 -3.10
N GLY A 403 3.40 -23.06 -1.86
CA GLY A 403 4.43 -23.41 -0.89
C GLY A 403 5.15 -24.72 -1.24
N THR A 404 6.47 -24.71 -1.08
CA THR A 404 7.31 -25.92 -1.17
C THR A 404 8.18 -26.06 0.06
N VAL A 405 8.53 -27.30 0.43
CA VAL A 405 9.38 -27.58 1.59
C VAL A 405 10.71 -28.16 1.11
N GLU A 406 11.80 -27.49 1.49
CA GLU A 406 13.16 -27.96 1.33
C GLU A 406 13.60 -28.65 2.63
N THR A 407 13.83 -29.96 2.56
CA THR A 407 14.28 -30.75 3.71
C THR A 407 15.76 -30.52 3.99
N GLY A 408 16.11 -30.28 5.25
CA GLY A 408 17.49 -30.06 5.69
C GLY A 408 17.67 -30.33 7.18
N ASP A 409 18.74 -29.77 7.78
CA ASP A 409 18.90 -29.78 9.25
C ASP A 409 17.73 -29.08 9.96
N VAL A 410 17.16 -28.09 9.27
CA VAL A 410 15.89 -27.43 9.58
C VAL A 410 15.10 -27.39 8.29
N ASP A 411 13.90 -27.97 8.29
CA ASP A 411 13.00 -27.90 7.14
C ASP A 411 12.62 -26.43 6.87
N ARG A 412 12.74 -26.03 5.61
CA ARG A 412 12.45 -24.66 5.16
C ARG A 412 11.27 -24.63 4.23
N ILE A 413 10.31 -23.77 4.50
CA ILE A 413 9.21 -23.49 3.58
C ILE A 413 9.54 -22.26 2.72
N THR A 414 9.35 -22.39 1.42
CA THR A 414 9.56 -21.33 0.44
C THR A 414 8.29 -21.14 -0.39
N PHE A 415 8.13 -19.93 -0.92
CA PHE A 415 7.00 -19.51 -1.75
C PHE A 415 7.57 -18.71 -2.93
N ASP A 416 7.13 -18.96 -4.15
CA ASP A 416 7.65 -18.34 -5.37
C ASP A 416 6.71 -17.21 -5.83
N ASP A 417 5.50 -17.56 -6.26
CA ASP A 417 4.44 -16.66 -6.72
C ASP A 417 3.78 -15.90 -5.56
N TYR A 418 3.70 -16.46 -4.34
CA TYR A 418 3.11 -15.80 -3.17
C TYR A 418 4.15 -15.59 -2.06
N PRO A 419 5.13 -14.70 -2.26
CA PRO A 419 6.28 -14.58 -1.37
C PRO A 419 5.84 -14.25 0.06
N ASN A 420 6.32 -15.06 1.01
CA ASN A 420 6.02 -14.96 2.44
C ASN A 420 4.50 -15.02 2.77
N ALA A 421 3.74 -15.85 2.06
CA ALA A 421 2.28 -15.91 2.15
C ALA A 421 1.76 -16.02 3.59
N PHE A 422 2.33 -16.89 4.42
CA PHE A 422 1.82 -17.15 5.78
C PHE A 422 1.86 -15.92 6.68
N GLU A 423 3.01 -15.25 6.76
CA GLU A 423 3.14 -14.06 7.59
C GLU A 423 2.27 -12.92 7.07
N ARG A 424 2.20 -12.74 5.75
CA ARG A 424 1.41 -11.67 5.12
C ARG A 424 -0.09 -11.86 5.33
N ILE A 425 -0.60 -13.08 5.19
CA ILE A 425 -2.01 -13.41 5.48
C ILE A 425 -2.33 -13.21 6.96
N ALA A 426 -1.49 -13.74 7.86
CA ALA A 426 -1.65 -13.53 9.30
C ALA A 426 -1.60 -12.03 9.67
N GLY A 427 -0.76 -11.27 8.98
CA GLY A 427 -0.57 -9.83 9.17
C GLY A 427 -1.83 -8.99 8.96
N ILE A 428 -2.81 -9.45 8.20
CA ILE A 428 -4.09 -8.76 7.98
C ILE A 428 -5.28 -9.45 8.64
N LEU A 429 -5.34 -10.79 8.66
CA LEU A 429 -6.49 -11.51 9.20
C LEU A 429 -6.60 -11.42 10.73
N ASP A 430 -5.51 -11.04 11.41
CA ASP A 430 -5.50 -10.73 12.85
C ASP A 430 -5.94 -9.28 13.16
N LEU A 431 -6.23 -8.44 12.14
CA LEU A 431 -6.72 -7.09 12.37
C LEU A 431 -8.17 -7.14 12.88
N ASP A 432 -8.45 -6.43 13.98
CA ASP A 432 -9.79 -6.39 14.59
C ASP A 432 -10.89 -5.97 13.60
N VAL A 433 -10.60 -5.01 12.71
CA VAL A 433 -11.52 -4.52 11.68
C VAL A 433 -11.36 -5.22 10.31
N SER A 434 -10.64 -6.35 10.26
CA SER A 434 -10.50 -7.16 9.04
C SER A 434 -11.87 -7.60 8.53
N GLY A 435 -12.02 -7.65 7.21
CA GLY A 435 -13.10 -8.42 6.58
C GLY A 435 -13.16 -9.85 7.13
N HIS A 436 -14.38 -10.37 7.29
CA HIS A 436 -14.59 -11.77 7.67
C HIS A 436 -14.03 -12.72 6.61
N LEU A 437 -14.12 -12.30 5.35
CA LEU A 437 -13.59 -13.01 4.20
C LEU A 437 -12.72 -12.05 3.38
N TRP A 438 -11.61 -12.57 2.89
CA TRP A 438 -10.77 -11.90 1.89
C TRP A 438 -10.75 -12.73 0.62
N VAL A 439 -10.72 -12.08 -0.52
CA VAL A 439 -10.61 -12.74 -1.82
C VAL A 439 -9.56 -12.05 -2.67
N THR A 440 -8.71 -12.82 -3.34
CA THR A 440 -7.68 -12.32 -4.27
C THR A 440 -8.03 -12.73 -5.70
N SER A 441 -7.68 -11.90 -6.68
CA SER A 441 -7.84 -12.20 -8.11
C SER A 441 -6.55 -12.80 -8.69
N ARG A 442 -6.69 -13.58 -9.76
CA ARG A 442 -5.53 -13.99 -10.57
C ARG A 442 -4.95 -12.75 -11.25
N PRO A 443 -3.64 -12.75 -11.61
CA PRO A 443 -3.07 -11.68 -12.42
C PRO A 443 -3.91 -11.41 -13.67
N GLY A 444 -4.11 -10.13 -14.01
CA GLY A 444 -4.93 -9.72 -15.14
C GLY A 444 -6.34 -9.20 -14.79
N TYR A 445 -6.82 -9.38 -13.56
CA TYR A 445 -8.22 -9.10 -13.18
C TYR A 445 -8.33 -8.25 -11.92
N GLU A 446 -9.37 -7.42 -11.82
CA GLU A 446 -9.68 -6.59 -10.66
C GLU A 446 -11.11 -6.86 -10.15
N PHE A 447 -11.33 -6.74 -8.85
CA PHE A 447 -12.67 -6.76 -8.28
C PHE A 447 -13.35 -5.42 -8.42
N CYS A 448 -14.65 -5.44 -8.71
CA CYS A 448 -15.47 -4.25 -8.81
C CYS A 448 -16.92 -4.49 -8.37
N LEU A 449 -17.61 -3.39 -8.10
CA LEU A 449 -19.06 -3.26 -7.95
C LEU A 449 -19.60 -2.38 -9.10
N ALA A 450 -20.91 -2.22 -9.22
CA ALA A 450 -21.57 -1.50 -10.31
C ALA A 450 -21.00 -0.10 -10.64
N HIS A 451 -20.53 0.65 -9.63
CA HIS A 451 -20.08 2.03 -9.77
C HIS A 451 -18.57 2.24 -9.48
N THR A 452 -17.80 1.17 -9.29
CA THR A 452 -16.35 1.27 -9.06
C THR A 452 -15.58 1.18 -10.37
N LYS A 453 -14.54 2.00 -10.54
CA LYS A 453 -13.65 1.92 -11.70
C LYS A 453 -12.64 0.76 -11.58
N ILE A 454 -12.23 0.30 -12.74
CA ILE A 454 -11.14 -0.66 -12.94
C ILE A 454 -10.22 -0.17 -14.07
N HIS A 455 -9.06 -0.79 -14.21
CA HIS A 455 -7.97 -0.32 -15.07
C HIS A 455 -7.66 -1.28 -16.24
N PRO A 456 -8.60 -1.54 -17.17
CA PRO A 456 -8.33 -2.42 -18.30
C PRO A 456 -7.19 -1.87 -19.15
N GLU A 457 -6.29 -2.75 -19.61
CA GLU A 457 -5.07 -2.39 -20.37
C GLU A 457 -4.01 -1.61 -19.56
N GLY A 458 -4.30 -1.33 -18.29
CA GLY A 458 -3.40 -0.70 -17.34
C GLY A 458 -2.65 -1.69 -16.47
N GLY A 459 -2.19 -1.18 -15.33
CA GLY A 459 -1.58 -1.94 -14.24
C GLY A 459 -2.51 -2.05 -13.04
N SER A 460 -2.23 -3.01 -12.16
CA SER A 460 -2.98 -3.23 -10.94
C SER A 460 -2.19 -4.01 -9.90
N HIS A 461 -2.64 -3.98 -8.65
CA HIS A 461 -1.98 -4.56 -7.49
C HIS A 461 -2.98 -4.87 -6.36
N GLY A 462 -2.48 -5.26 -5.19
CA GLY A 462 -3.25 -5.49 -3.97
C GLY A 462 -3.29 -6.94 -3.50
N SER A 463 -2.91 -7.90 -4.36
CA SER A 463 -2.93 -9.33 -4.02
C SER A 463 -1.67 -9.82 -3.30
N LEU A 464 -1.63 -11.10 -2.94
CA LEU A 464 -0.43 -11.77 -2.41
C LEU A 464 0.65 -12.00 -3.48
N HIS A 465 0.29 -11.91 -4.76
CA HIS A 465 1.15 -12.32 -5.85
C HIS A 465 2.40 -11.45 -5.95
N ARG A 466 3.54 -12.06 -6.31
CA ARG A 466 4.85 -11.39 -6.38
C ARG A 466 4.87 -10.18 -7.32
N LEU A 467 4.08 -10.23 -8.40
CA LEU A 467 3.96 -9.14 -9.37
C LEU A 467 3.40 -7.85 -8.74
N ASP A 468 2.64 -7.98 -7.66
CA ASP A 468 2.01 -6.87 -6.93
C ASP A 468 2.88 -6.42 -5.75
N SER A 469 3.85 -7.24 -5.35
CA SER A 469 4.43 -7.15 -4.01
C SER A 469 5.94 -6.92 -4.01
N VAL A 470 6.65 -7.21 -5.10
CA VAL A 470 8.13 -7.20 -5.11
C VAL A 470 8.68 -5.91 -5.70
N SER A 471 9.35 -5.13 -4.87
CA SER A 471 10.01 -3.87 -5.24
C SER A 471 11.52 -3.96 -4.94
N PRO A 472 12.39 -3.21 -5.65
CA PRO A 472 13.80 -3.11 -5.28
C PRO A 472 13.98 -2.57 -3.86
N LEU A 473 15.05 -2.99 -3.18
CA LEU A 473 15.50 -2.41 -1.91
C LEU A 473 17.00 -2.16 -1.98
N TRP A 474 17.41 -0.89 -1.96
CA TRP A 474 18.82 -0.51 -1.97
C TRP A 474 19.15 0.39 -0.78
N VAL A 475 20.30 0.12 -0.15
CA VAL A 475 20.87 0.98 0.91
C VAL A 475 22.28 1.36 0.49
N ALA A 476 22.51 2.66 0.33
CA ALA A 476 23.80 3.21 -0.07
C ALA A 476 24.18 4.38 0.83
N GLY A 477 25.45 4.47 1.23
CA GLY A 477 26.02 5.69 1.78
C GLY A 477 26.77 5.51 3.06
#